data_AF-A0A4Y8TYK1-F1
#
_entry.id   AF-A0A4Y8TYK1-F1
#
_cell.length_a   1.000
_cell.length_b   1.000
_cell.length_c   1.000
_cell.angle_alpha   90.00
_cell.angle_beta   90.00
_cell.angle_gamma   90.00
#
_symmetry.space_group_name_H-M   'P 1'
#
loop_
_entity.id
_entity.type
_entity.pdbx_description
1 polymer ?
#
loop_
_entity_poly.entity_id
_entity_poly.type
_entity_poly.pdbx_seq_one_letter_code
_entity_poly.pdbx_strand_id
1 'polypeptide(L)'
;MDEYLPVAFGLPLMAVATSVVFLLIGLALLPHALFRRRSFSRLRDGEQTYARRASIRTEFIVAAAAGVITAVLLAVGITGYNNAMSNLEANVHKAYSPAELDIKYWNGSWATADVTFADGTTYKDAQISMQAAYRPFIEQKMTMD
;
A
#
# COMPACT_ATOMS: atom_id res chain seq x y z
N MET A 1 -5.62 1.02 32.57
CA MET A 1 -4.66 0.18 31.81
C MET A 1 -4.50 0.88 30.49
N ASP A 2 -3.35 1.49 30.24
CA ASP A 2 -3.17 2.29 29.04
C ASP A 2 -3.15 1.35 27.84
N GLU A 3 -4.15 1.48 26.97
CA GLU A 3 -4.38 0.63 25.80
C GLU A 3 -3.26 0.78 24.76
N TYR A 4 -2.92 -0.30 24.04
CA TYR A 4 -1.99 -0.22 22.91
C TYR A 4 -2.70 0.34 21.67
N LEU A 5 -1.97 1.05 20.82
CA LEU A 5 -2.53 1.62 19.60
C LEU A 5 -2.82 0.52 18.57
N PRO A 6 -3.86 0.67 17.74
CA PRO A 6 -4.21 -0.33 16.75
C PRO A 6 -3.15 -0.43 15.64
N VAL A 7 -2.62 -1.63 15.43
CA VAL A 7 -1.65 -1.94 14.37
C VAL A 7 -2.35 -2.76 13.30
N ALA A 8 -2.90 -2.08 12.29
CA ALA A 8 -3.74 -2.69 11.25
C ALA A 8 -3.18 -2.45 9.84
N PHE A 9 -2.27 -3.31 9.40
CA PHE A 9 -1.68 -3.24 8.05
C PHE A 9 -2.58 -3.78 6.94
N GLY A 10 -3.59 -4.59 7.26
CA GLY A 10 -4.41 -5.31 6.27
C GLY A 10 -5.13 -4.39 5.29
N LEU A 11 -5.94 -3.45 5.78
CA LEU A 11 -6.67 -2.50 4.92
C LEU A 11 -5.72 -1.63 4.07
N PRO A 12 -4.65 -1.02 4.64
CA PRO A 12 -3.67 -0.28 3.85
C PRO A 12 -3.04 -1.10 2.71
N LEU A 13 -2.58 -2.31 3.01
CA LEU A 13 -1.95 -3.18 2.01
C LEU A 13 -2.94 -3.59 0.91
N MET A 14 -4.19 -3.90 1.28
CA MET A 14 -5.25 -4.19 0.32
C MET A 14 -5.58 -2.99 -0.56
N ALA A 15 -5.56 -1.76 -0.01
CA ALA A 15 -5.77 -0.54 -0.78
C ALA A 15 -4.63 -0.33 -1.80
N VAL A 16 -3.37 -0.52 -1.40
CA VAL A 16 -2.23 -0.46 -2.32
C VAL A 16 -2.35 -1.53 -3.41
N ALA A 17 -2.61 -2.78 -3.05
CA ALA A 17 -2.77 -3.87 -4.03
C ALA A 17 -3.91 -3.58 -5.02
N THR A 18 -5.04 -3.09 -4.54
CA THR A 18 -6.19 -2.73 -5.39
C THR A 18 -5.85 -1.54 -6.28
N SER A 19 -5.07 -0.56 -5.80
CA SER A 19 -4.61 0.56 -6.62
C SER A 19 -3.79 0.09 -7.83
N VAL A 20 -2.95 -0.93 -7.67
CA VAL A 20 -2.15 -1.51 -8.76
C VAL A 20 -3.05 -2.11 -9.83
N VAL A 21 -4.14 -2.79 -9.45
CA VAL A 21 -5.10 -3.35 -10.40
C VAL A 21 -5.73 -2.25 -11.27
N PHE A 22 -6.22 -1.17 -10.65
CA PHE A 22 -6.79 -0.04 -11.39
C PHE A 22 -5.75 0.70 -12.24
N LEU A 23 -4.51 0.78 -11.76
CA LEU A 23 -3.41 1.36 -12.52
C LEU A 23 -3.18 0.58 -13.82
N LEU A 24 -3.13 -0.75 -13.74
CA LEU A 24 -2.94 -1.60 -14.92
C LEU A 24 -4.10 -1.47 -15.92
N ILE A 25 -5.34 -1.39 -15.43
CA ILE A 25 -6.52 -1.13 -16.27
C ILE A 25 -6.38 0.24 -16.95
N GLY A 26 -6.05 1.29 -16.20
CA GLY A 26 -5.85 2.63 -16.75
C GLY A 26 -4.72 2.69 -17.78
N LEU A 27 -3.60 2.02 -17.52
CA LEU A 27 -2.45 1.91 -18.42
C LEU A 27 -2.76 1.16 -19.70
N ALA A 28 -3.69 0.19 -19.69
CA ALA A 28 -4.14 -0.47 -20.91
C ALA A 28 -5.13 0.40 -21.70
N LEU A 29 -6.11 1.00 -21.00
CA LEU A 29 -7.19 1.75 -21.64
C LEU A 29 -6.74 3.09 -22.21
N LEU A 30 -5.86 3.83 -21.53
CA LEU A 30 -5.49 5.18 -21.95
C LEU A 30 -4.74 5.19 -23.31
N PRO A 31 -3.69 4.36 -23.53
CA PRO A 31 -3.05 4.26 -24.84
C PRO A 31 -4.01 3.77 -25.92
N HIS A 32 -4.89 2.81 -25.59
CA HIS A 32 -5.91 2.32 -26.50
C HIS A 32 -6.87 3.43 -26.94
N ALA A 33 -7.37 4.23 -26.00
CA ALA A 33 -8.25 5.37 -26.27
C ALA A 33 -7.55 6.44 -27.11
N LEU A 34 -6.26 6.72 -26.83
CA LEU A 34 -5.44 7.65 -27.62
C LEU A 34 -5.25 7.16 -29.05
N PHE A 35 -4.96 5.87 -29.23
CA PHE A 35 -4.85 5.26 -30.55
C PHE A 35 -6.19 5.35 -31.31
N ARG A 36 -7.30 4.98 -30.67
CA ARG A 36 -8.64 5.08 -31.28
C ARG A 36 -8.98 6.52 -31.65
N ARG A 37 -8.64 7.49 -30.81
CA ARG A 37 -8.85 8.93 -31.09
C ARG A 37 -8.05 9.40 -32.29
N ARG A 38 -6.77 9.02 -32.39
CA ARG A 38 -5.89 9.36 -33.51
C ARG A 38 -6.36 8.73 -34.82
N SER A 39 -6.82 7.49 -34.77
CA SER A 39 -7.39 6.81 -35.94
C SER A 39 -8.73 7.44 -36.36
N PHE A 40 -9.58 7.79 -35.40
CA PHE A 40 -10.85 8.47 -35.65
C PHE A 40 -10.67 9.84 -36.32
N SER A 41 -9.69 10.64 -35.91
CA SER A 41 -9.43 11.96 -36.52
C SER A 41 -8.90 11.90 -37.96
N ARG A 42 -8.52 10.72 -38.45
CA ARG A 42 -8.05 10.51 -39.82
C ARG A 42 -9.16 10.00 -40.76
N LEU A 43 -10.34 9.70 -40.22
CA LEU A 43 -11.49 9.26 -41.01
C LEU A 43 -12.09 10.43 -41.79
N ARG A 44 -12.73 10.13 -42.92
CA ARG A 44 -13.48 11.11 -43.71
C ARG A 44 -14.70 11.60 -42.93
N ASP A 45 -15.18 12.82 -43.20
CA ASP A 45 -16.26 13.45 -42.42
C ASP A 45 -17.54 12.60 -42.35
N GLY A 46 -17.90 11.89 -43.43
CA GLY A 46 -19.05 10.98 -43.46
C GLY A 46 -18.91 9.71 -42.62
N GLU A 47 -17.69 9.35 -42.20
CA GLU A 47 -17.39 8.16 -41.39
C GLU A 47 -17.21 8.49 -39.89
N GLN A 48 -17.10 9.78 -39.55
CA GLN A 48 -16.94 10.28 -38.19
C GLN A 48 -18.28 10.35 -37.43
N THR A 49 -18.91 9.20 -37.22
CA THR A 49 -20.23 9.14 -36.58
C THR A 49 -20.21 9.55 -35.10
N TYR A 50 -21.34 10.07 -34.62
CA TYR A 50 -21.54 10.41 -33.20
C TYR A 50 -21.29 9.20 -32.28
N ALA A 51 -21.80 8.02 -32.65
CA ALA A 51 -21.64 6.80 -31.87
C ALA A 51 -20.16 6.43 -31.64
N ARG A 52 -19.30 6.56 -32.67
CA ARG A 52 -17.86 6.31 -32.53
C ARG A 52 -17.18 7.33 -31.62
N ARG A 53 -17.53 8.62 -31.74
CA ARG A 53 -17.01 9.69 -30.87
C ARG A 53 -17.41 9.47 -29.41
N ALA A 54 -18.66 9.13 -29.17
CA ALA A 54 -19.19 8.85 -27.83
C ALA A 54 -18.49 7.62 -27.20
N SER A 55 -18.31 6.54 -27.97
CA SER A 55 -17.57 5.34 -27.52
C SER A 55 -16.14 5.67 -27.09
N ILE A 56 -15.40 6.46 -27.89
CA ILE A 56 -14.03 6.89 -27.56
C ILE A 56 -14.04 7.78 -26.30
N ARG A 57 -15.01 8.69 -26.17
CA ARG A 57 -15.16 9.53 -24.96
C ARG A 57 -15.38 8.67 -23.71
N THR A 58 -16.22 7.64 -23.79
CA THR A 58 -16.46 6.73 -22.67
C THR A 58 -15.18 5.99 -22.28
N GLU A 59 -14.35 5.55 -23.23
CA GLU A 59 -13.05 4.94 -22.89
C GLU A 59 -12.13 5.92 -22.13
N PHE A 60 -12.04 7.18 -22.55
CA PHE A 60 -11.28 8.19 -21.80
C PHE A 60 -11.83 8.44 -20.40
N ILE A 61 -13.16 8.48 -20.25
CA ILE A 61 -13.81 8.65 -18.94
C ILE A 61 -13.48 7.46 -18.03
N VAL A 62 -13.56 6.23 -18.53
CA VAL A 62 -13.24 5.03 -17.77
C VAL A 62 -11.75 4.99 -17.40
N ALA A 63 -10.86 5.33 -18.33
CA ALA A 63 -9.42 5.41 -18.06
C ALA A 63 -9.11 6.49 -17.00
N ALA A 64 -9.75 7.66 -17.08
CA ALA A 64 -9.59 8.72 -16.10
C ALA A 64 -10.15 8.31 -14.72
N ALA A 65 -11.31 7.66 -14.68
CA ALA A 65 -11.88 7.13 -13.44
C ALA A 65 -10.96 6.10 -12.79
N ALA A 66 -10.39 5.17 -13.57
CA ALA A 66 -9.40 4.21 -13.07
C ALA A 66 -8.16 4.92 -12.50
N GLY A 67 -7.68 5.99 -13.15
CA GLY A 67 -6.58 6.83 -12.64
C GLY A 67 -6.92 7.51 -11.31
N VAL A 68 -8.12 8.08 -11.18
CA VAL A 68 -8.59 8.73 -9.93
C VAL A 68 -8.70 7.70 -8.80
N ILE A 69 -9.32 6.55 -9.06
CA ILE A 69 -9.45 5.47 -8.07
C ILE A 69 -8.06 4.99 -7.62
N THR A 70 -7.13 4.81 -8.55
CA THR A 70 -5.74 4.46 -8.25
C THR A 70 -5.13 5.46 -7.27
N ALA A 71 -5.21 6.76 -7.57
CA ALA A 71 -4.62 7.80 -6.75
C ALA A 71 -5.22 7.83 -5.33
N VAL A 72 -6.54 7.71 -5.20
CA VAL A 72 -7.22 7.69 -3.90
C VAL A 72 -6.81 6.46 -3.08
N LEU A 73 -6.85 5.27 -3.67
CA LEU A 73 -6.49 4.04 -2.97
C LEU A 73 -5.00 4.01 -2.58
N LEU A 74 -4.13 4.54 -3.44
CA LEU A 74 -2.71 4.64 -3.13
C LEU A 74 -2.45 5.60 -1.96
N ALA A 75 -3.12 6.76 -1.95
CA ALA A 75 -3.02 7.71 -0.83
C ALA A 75 -3.50 7.07 0.49
N VAL A 76 -4.68 6.45 0.48
CA VAL A 76 -5.23 5.74 1.65
C VAL A 76 -4.29 4.62 2.11
N GLY A 77 -3.75 3.84 1.16
CA GLY A 77 -2.84 2.75 1.42
C GLY A 77 -1.52 3.20 2.05
N ILE A 78 -0.87 4.22 1.50
CA ILE A 78 0.39 4.75 2.03
C ILE A 78 0.18 5.39 3.39
N THR A 79 -0.81 6.26 3.54
CA THR A 79 -1.10 6.92 4.83
C THR A 79 -1.46 5.91 5.90
N GLY A 80 -2.31 4.92 5.58
CA GLY A 80 -2.69 3.88 6.51
C GLY A 80 -1.52 2.98 6.93
N TYR A 81 -0.62 2.65 5.99
CA TYR A 81 0.58 1.87 6.28
C TYR A 81 1.51 2.62 7.23
N ASN A 82 1.76 3.90 6.97
CA ASN A 82 2.62 4.74 7.81
C ASN A 82 2.04 4.91 9.22
N ASN A 83 0.72 5.09 9.35
CA ASN A 83 0.06 5.16 10.65
C ASN A 83 0.19 3.83 11.41
N ALA A 84 -0.01 2.70 10.74
CA ALA A 84 0.16 1.38 11.35
C ALA A 84 1.61 1.13 11.79
N MET A 85 2.60 1.57 10.99
CA MET A 85 4.02 1.48 11.33
C MET A 85 4.37 2.34 12.54
N SER A 86 3.90 3.59 12.57
CA SER A 86 4.10 4.49 13.71
C SER A 86 3.44 3.95 14.99
N ASN A 87 2.25 3.37 14.88
CA ASN A 87 1.58 2.73 16.02
C ASN A 87 2.36 1.50 16.51
N LEU A 88 2.92 0.70 15.59
CA LEU A 88 3.76 -0.44 15.94
C LEU A 88 4.99 0.00 16.72
N GLU A 89 5.72 1.00 16.22
CA GLU A 89 6.88 1.59 16.86
C GLU A 89 6.54 2.12 18.27
N ALA A 90 5.47 2.92 18.38
CA ALA A 90 5.00 3.46 19.66
C ALA A 90 4.64 2.35 20.66
N ASN A 91 3.98 1.27 20.21
CA ASN A 91 3.65 0.14 21.06
C ASN A 91 4.90 -0.60 21.54
N VAL A 92 5.90 -0.78 20.68
CA VAL A 92 7.19 -1.40 21.06
C VAL A 92 7.91 -0.54 22.09
N HIS A 93 7.99 0.78 21.88
CA HIS A 93 8.57 1.69 22.87
C HIS A 93 7.85 1.65 24.21
N LYS A 94 6.52 1.59 24.18
CA LYS A 94 5.68 1.46 25.38
C LYS A 94 5.90 0.14 26.12
N ALA A 95 6.10 -0.97 25.40
CA ALA A 95 6.23 -2.30 26.01
C ALA A 95 7.64 -2.62 26.52
N TYR A 96 8.67 -2.17 25.79
CA TYR A 96 10.05 -2.61 26.01
C TYR A 96 11.04 -1.48 26.28
N SER A 97 10.66 -0.22 25.98
CA SER A 97 11.56 0.95 26.09
C SER A 97 12.97 0.68 25.52
N PRO A 98 13.07 0.23 24.25
CA PRO A 98 14.36 -0.08 23.65
C PRO A 98 15.22 1.19 23.54
N ALA A 99 16.53 1.02 23.64
CA ALA A 99 17.50 2.08 23.41
C ALA A 99 17.57 2.46 21.93
N GLU A 100 17.43 1.46 21.04
CA GLU A 100 17.38 1.65 19.60
C GLU A 100 16.38 0.66 18.98
N LEU A 101 15.61 1.13 18.00
CA LEU A 101 14.62 0.34 17.28
C LEU A 101 14.64 0.77 15.80
N ASP A 102 14.96 -0.17 14.92
CA ASP A 102 14.91 0.03 13.46
C ASP A 102 14.00 -1.02 12.83
N ILE A 103 12.77 -0.61 12.49
CA ILE A 103 11.78 -1.49 11.85
C ILE A 103 11.97 -1.43 10.33
N LYS A 104 12.37 -2.55 9.73
CA LYS A 104 12.72 -2.61 8.30
C LYS A 104 11.49 -2.72 7.41
N TYR A 105 10.66 -3.73 7.63
CA TYR A 105 9.46 -3.97 6.83
C TYR A 105 8.46 -4.89 7.55
N TRP A 106 7.20 -4.82 7.11
CA TRP A 106 6.13 -5.73 7.48
C TRP A 106 5.86 -6.73 6.35
N ASN A 107 5.79 -8.02 6.65
CA ASN A 107 5.61 -9.05 5.61
C ASN A 107 4.17 -9.59 5.48
N GLY A 108 3.24 -9.11 6.32
CA GLY A 108 1.86 -9.60 6.39
C GLY A 108 1.51 -10.23 7.75
N SER A 109 2.50 -10.80 8.44
CA SER A 109 2.31 -11.53 9.69
C SER A 109 3.15 -10.97 10.86
N TRP A 110 4.35 -10.47 10.56
CA TRP A 110 5.24 -9.83 11.52
C TRP A 110 6.06 -8.72 10.87
N ALA A 111 6.64 -7.86 11.71
CA ALA A 111 7.64 -6.89 11.31
C ALA A 111 9.03 -7.48 11.54
N THR A 112 9.96 -7.24 10.61
CA THR A 112 11.38 -7.53 10.83
C THR A 112 12.05 -6.26 11.32
N ALA A 113 12.75 -6.31 12.45
CA ALA A 113 13.40 -5.15 13.06
C ALA A 113 14.73 -5.50 13.71
N ASP A 114 15.63 -4.52 13.79
CA ASP A 114 16.77 -4.58 14.70
C ASP A 114 16.38 -3.86 16.01
N VAL A 115 16.61 -4.50 17.15
CA VAL A 115 16.21 -3.99 18.46
C VAL A 115 17.39 -4.04 19.43
N THR A 116 17.72 -2.91 20.04
CA THR A 116 18.71 -2.81 21.11
C THR A 116 18.01 -2.43 22.41
N PHE A 117 18.09 -3.28 23.43
CA PHE A 117 17.51 -3.06 24.74
C PHE A 117 18.42 -2.19 25.63
N ALA A 118 17.87 -1.67 26.72
CA ALA A 118 18.58 -0.78 27.64
C ALA A 118 19.77 -1.45 28.37
N ASP A 119 19.76 -2.78 28.46
CA ASP A 119 20.86 -3.58 29.01
C ASP A 119 22.02 -3.78 28.01
N GLY A 120 21.89 -3.28 26.78
CA GLY A 120 22.86 -3.44 25.69
C GLY A 120 22.64 -4.69 24.85
N THR A 121 21.69 -5.55 25.20
CA THR A 121 21.35 -6.73 24.40
C THR A 121 20.78 -6.29 23.05
N THR A 122 21.33 -6.81 21.95
CA THR A 122 20.87 -6.47 20.59
C THR A 122 20.34 -7.70 19.89
N TYR A 123 19.12 -7.64 19.38
CA TYR A 123 18.54 -8.64 18.48
C TYR A 123 18.52 -8.09 17.05
N LYS A 124 19.22 -8.78 16.15
CA LYS A 124 19.22 -8.48 14.71
C LYS A 124 18.16 -9.30 13.99
N ASP A 125 17.47 -8.67 13.03
CA ASP A 125 16.35 -9.27 12.28
C ASP A 125 15.29 -9.92 13.19
N ALA A 126 15.04 -9.36 14.37
CA ALA A 126 14.02 -9.82 15.28
C ALA A 126 12.62 -9.73 14.63
N GLN A 127 11.76 -10.69 14.97
CA GLN A 127 10.39 -10.72 14.49
C GLN A 127 9.48 -10.08 15.54
N ILE A 128 8.77 -9.03 15.15
CA ILE A 128 7.80 -8.35 15.99
C ILE A 128 6.40 -8.74 15.52
N SER A 129 5.71 -9.55 16.32
CA SER A 129 4.33 -9.98 16.07
C SER A 129 3.37 -9.36 17.09
N MET A 130 2.11 -9.18 16.72
CA MET A 130 1.09 -8.61 17.59
C MET A 130 0.30 -9.71 18.30
N GLN A 131 0.24 -9.64 19.63
CA GLN A 131 -0.67 -10.45 20.44
C GLN A 131 -2.05 -9.78 20.56
N ALA A 132 -2.93 -10.39 21.35
CA ALA A 132 -4.24 -9.81 21.67
C ALA A 132 -4.09 -8.38 22.20
N ALA A 133 -5.05 -7.51 21.83
CA ALA A 133 -5.05 -6.08 22.14
C ALA A 133 -3.78 -5.34 21.68
N TYR A 134 -3.17 -5.75 20.55
CA TYR A 134 -2.03 -5.08 19.91
C TYR A 134 -0.76 -4.98 20.75
N ARG A 135 -0.61 -5.85 21.75
CA ARG A 135 0.63 -5.94 22.51
C ARG A 135 1.74 -6.51 21.61
N PRO A 136 2.90 -5.83 21.49
CA PRO A 136 4.00 -6.35 20.71
C PRO A 136 4.68 -7.52 21.43
N PHE A 137 5.09 -8.52 20.65
CA PHE A 137 5.92 -9.62 21.09
C PHE A 137 7.14 -9.71 20.17
N ILE A 138 8.33 -9.61 20.75
CA ILE A 138 9.61 -9.65 20.04
C ILE A 138 10.20 -11.04 20.20
N GLU A 139 10.41 -11.72 19.07
CA GLU A 139 11.09 -13.01 19.00
C GLU A 139 12.44 -12.83 18.31
N GLN A 140 13.51 -13.36 18.92
CA GLN A 140 14.82 -13.39 18.28
C GLN A 140 14.77 -14.38 17.11
N LYS A 141 15.31 -13.97 15.96
CA LYS A 141 15.45 -14.88 14.82
C LYS A 141 16.41 -16.00 15.21
N MET A 142 15.89 -17.23 15.34
CA MET A 142 16.74 -18.41 15.49
C MET A 142 17.52 -18.62 14.19
N THR A 143 18.82 -18.31 14.20
CA THR A 143 19.73 -18.84 13.19
C THR A 143 19.90 -20.32 13.48
N MET A 144 19.37 -21.19 12.61
CA MET A 144 19.88 -22.54 12.50
C MET A 144 21.26 -22.42 11.86
N ASP A 145 22.30 -22.47 12.69
CA ASP A 145 23.67 -22.74 12.24
C ASP A 145 23.76 -24.13 11.59
#